data_AF-A0A0N0SK17-F1
#
_entry.id   AF-A0A0N0SK17-F1
#
_cell.length_a   1.000
_cell.length_b   1.000
_cell.length_c   1.000
_cell.angle_alpha   90.00
_cell.angle_beta   90.00
_cell.angle_gamma   90.00
#
_symmetry.space_group_name_H-M   'P 1'
#
loop_
_entity.id
_entity.type
_entity.pdbx_description
1 polymer ?
#
loop_
_entity_poly.entity_id
_entity_poly.type
_entity_poly.pdbx_seq_one_letter_code
_entity_poly.pdbx_strand_id
1 'polypeptide(L)'
;MTPTEPRADVKPKPDVSPPDPTSTEPTSAQSRADRFVRDLAALKIPDPAAARAGLWLRLGGTLMVLGLVLALSAYLVSHNTQNPLDQRDGLALGLGGIAASVVGGALFLRYSLTGFLRFWMARQSYDLAVLADRLCAASSERDPHHDRTSTDAAPR
;
A
#
# COMPACT_ATOMS: atom_id res chain seq x y z
N MET A 1 -72.77 43.35 -1.43
CA MET A 1 -71.58 42.68 -0.89
C MET A 1 -70.89 42.01 -2.08
N THR A 2 -70.00 42.72 -2.75
CA THR A 2 -69.29 42.25 -3.96
C THR A 2 -67.80 42.35 -3.66
N PRO A 3 -67.09 41.22 -3.51
CA PRO A 3 -65.69 41.20 -3.13
C PRO A 3 -64.76 41.73 -4.23
N THR A 4 -63.81 42.55 -3.82
CA THR A 4 -62.57 42.91 -4.52
C THR A 4 -61.69 41.69 -4.74
N GLU A 5 -61.35 41.39 -6.00
CA GLU A 5 -60.33 40.39 -6.37
C GLU A 5 -59.00 41.13 -6.68
N PRO A 6 -57.86 40.73 -6.06
CA PRO A 6 -56.58 41.35 -6.34
C PRO A 6 -55.91 40.66 -7.54
N ARG A 7 -55.45 41.49 -8.48
CA ARG A 7 -54.70 41.11 -9.69
C ARG A 7 -53.38 40.43 -9.29
N ALA A 8 -53.26 39.13 -9.53
CA ALA A 8 -52.02 38.39 -9.31
C ALA A 8 -51.02 38.65 -10.46
N ASP A 9 -49.85 39.18 -10.10
CA ASP A 9 -48.69 39.37 -10.95
C ASP A 9 -48.19 38.03 -11.52
N VAL A 10 -48.24 37.88 -12.85
CA VAL A 10 -47.53 36.83 -13.57
C VAL A 10 -46.07 37.27 -13.73
N LYS A 11 -45.21 36.76 -12.85
CA LYS A 11 -43.75 36.89 -12.95
C LYS A 11 -43.27 36.18 -14.23
N PRO A 12 -42.45 36.82 -15.09
CA PRO A 12 -41.94 36.16 -16.29
C PRO A 12 -40.98 35.04 -15.89
N LYS A 13 -41.20 33.86 -16.48
CA LYS A 13 -40.31 32.69 -16.39
C LYS A 13 -38.94 33.08 -16.95
N PRO A 14 -37.84 32.93 -16.21
CA PRO A 14 -36.51 33.18 -16.76
C PRO A 14 -36.28 32.21 -17.91
N ASP A 15 -35.91 32.78 -19.05
CA ASP A 15 -35.59 32.09 -20.28
C ASP A 15 -34.39 31.16 -20.02
N VAL A 16 -34.58 29.86 -20.15
CA VAL A 16 -33.48 28.90 -20.08
C VAL A 16 -32.92 28.84 -21.50
N SER A 17 -31.95 29.71 -21.77
CA SER A 17 -31.13 29.58 -22.98
C SER A 17 -30.46 28.19 -23.01
N PRO A 18 -30.39 27.51 -24.16
CA PRO A 18 -29.70 26.24 -24.29
C PRO A 18 -28.24 26.36 -23.85
N PRO A 19 -27.67 25.34 -23.18
CA PRO A 19 -26.26 25.39 -22.78
C PRO A 19 -25.36 25.38 -24.02
N ASP A 20 -24.49 26.38 -24.11
CA ASP A 20 -23.37 26.40 -25.05
C ASP A 20 -22.44 25.19 -24.81
N PRO A 21 -22.12 24.37 -25.82
CA PRO A 21 -21.32 23.16 -25.67
C PRO A 21 -19.81 23.40 -25.45
N THR A 22 -19.35 24.64 -25.22
CA THR A 22 -17.91 24.99 -25.19
C THR A 22 -17.40 25.49 -23.84
N SER A 23 -18.21 25.46 -22.78
CA SER A 23 -17.74 25.76 -21.41
C SER A 23 -16.98 24.58 -20.82
N THR A 24 -15.74 24.40 -21.25
CA THR A 24 -14.78 23.47 -20.65
C THR A 24 -14.38 23.99 -19.27
N GLU A 25 -15.06 23.55 -18.21
CA GLU A 25 -14.61 23.75 -16.83
C GLU A 25 -13.58 22.68 -16.42
N PRO A 26 -12.29 23.02 -16.23
CA PRO A 26 -11.30 22.11 -15.64
C PRO A 26 -11.57 21.76 -14.15
N THR A 27 -12.58 22.36 -13.53
CA THR A 27 -12.94 22.22 -12.11
C THR A 27 -13.60 20.88 -11.76
N SER A 28 -14.25 20.21 -12.72
CA SER A 28 -14.98 18.96 -12.48
C SER A 28 -14.07 17.74 -12.26
N ALA A 29 -12.92 17.69 -12.93
CA ALA A 29 -11.93 16.63 -12.80
C ALA A 29 -11.19 16.69 -11.46
N GLN A 30 -10.84 17.90 -11.01
CA GLN A 30 -10.24 18.15 -9.69
C GLN A 30 -11.17 17.69 -8.56
N SER A 31 -12.46 18.03 -8.64
CA SER A 31 -13.49 17.63 -7.66
C SER A 31 -13.70 16.11 -7.57
N ARG A 32 -13.67 15.39 -8.70
CA ARG A 32 -13.75 13.92 -8.70
C ARG A 32 -12.48 13.28 -8.15
N ALA A 33 -11.30 13.78 -8.51
CA ALA A 33 -10.03 13.26 -8.02
C ALA A 33 -9.93 13.40 -6.50
N ASP A 34 -10.26 14.56 -5.95
CA ASP A 34 -10.25 14.80 -4.51
C ASP A 34 -11.27 13.93 -3.76
N ARG A 35 -12.45 13.71 -4.37
CA ARG A 35 -13.47 12.80 -3.83
C ARG A 35 -13.01 11.34 -3.86
N PHE A 36 -12.40 10.91 -4.97
CA PHE A 36 -11.79 9.58 -5.08
C PHE A 36 -10.66 9.39 -4.08
N VAL A 37 -9.79 10.38 -3.87
CA VAL A 37 -8.72 10.33 -2.87
C VAL A 37 -9.30 10.24 -1.46
N ARG A 38 -10.40 10.96 -1.19
CA ARG A 38 -11.11 10.91 0.09
C ARG A 38 -11.83 9.57 0.30
N ASP A 39 -12.43 9.00 -0.73
CA ASP A 39 -13.08 7.70 -0.72
C ASP A 39 -12.04 6.57 -0.61
N LEU A 40 -10.88 6.70 -1.27
CA LEU A 40 -9.72 5.83 -1.08
C LEU A 40 -9.15 5.95 0.33
N ALA A 41 -9.07 7.15 0.89
CA ALA A 41 -8.62 7.36 2.27
C ALA A 41 -9.61 6.78 3.29
N ALA A 42 -10.91 6.84 3.01
CA ALA A 42 -11.97 6.22 3.81
C ALA A 42 -11.99 4.68 3.68
N LEU A 43 -11.68 4.15 2.49
CA LEU A 43 -11.61 2.71 2.23
C LEU A 43 -10.29 2.09 2.70
N LYS A 44 -9.25 2.91 2.86
CA LYS A 44 -7.99 2.56 3.52
C LYS A 44 -8.21 2.48 5.02
N ILE A 45 -9.12 1.60 5.44
CA ILE A 45 -9.30 1.17 6.83
C ILE A 45 -7.90 0.82 7.32
N PRO A 46 -7.35 1.57 8.30
CA PRO A 46 -6.04 1.28 8.83
C PRO A 46 -6.05 -0.14 9.36
N ASP A 47 -5.32 -1.04 8.72
CA ASP A 47 -5.22 -2.41 9.19
C ASP A 47 -4.47 -2.40 10.53
N PRO A 48 -5.15 -2.63 11.67
CA PRO A 48 -4.49 -2.61 12.97
C PRO A 48 -3.39 -3.68 13.06
N ALA A 49 -3.45 -4.73 12.24
CA ALA A 49 -2.41 -5.73 12.13
C ALA A 49 -1.13 -5.18 11.49
N ALA A 50 -1.26 -4.30 10.49
CA ALA A 50 -0.11 -3.64 9.85
C ALA A 50 0.60 -2.67 10.81
N ALA A 51 -0.16 -1.94 11.63
CA ALA A 51 0.39 -1.07 12.67
C ALA A 51 1.16 -1.87 13.74
N ARG A 52 0.60 -2.99 14.19
CA ARG A 52 1.28 -3.91 15.11
C ARG A 52 2.57 -4.46 14.51
N ALA A 53 2.56 -4.92 13.26
CA ALA A 53 3.76 -5.41 12.59
C ALA A 53 4.89 -4.37 12.56
N GLY A 54 4.57 -3.10 12.31
CA GLY A 54 5.55 -2.00 12.39
C GLY A 54 6.11 -1.78 13.79
N LEU A 55 5.30 -1.93 14.83
CA LEU A 55 5.75 -1.85 16.23
C LEU A 55 6.72 -3.00 16.56
N TRP A 56 6.40 -4.24 16.17
CA TRP A 56 7.25 -5.41 16.37
C TRP A 56 8.59 -5.31 15.60
N LEU A 57 8.58 -4.70 14.41
CA LEU A 57 9.80 -4.42 13.66
C LEU A 57 10.72 -3.44 14.41
N ARG A 58 10.16 -2.32 14.89
CA ARG A 58 10.89 -1.31 15.66
C ARG A 58 11.43 -1.93 16.95
N LEU A 59 10.61 -2.70 17.66
CA LEU A 59 10.98 -3.41 18.87
C LEU A 59 12.16 -4.36 18.62
N GLY A 60 12.09 -5.21 17.58
CA GLY A 60 13.16 -6.12 17.21
C GLY A 60 14.47 -5.39 16.89
N GLY A 61 14.42 -4.33 16.09
CA GLY A 61 15.58 -3.50 15.77
C GLY A 61 16.18 -2.82 17.01
N THR A 62 15.34 -2.23 17.88
CA THR A 62 15.81 -1.62 19.14
C THR A 62 16.43 -2.65 20.07
N LEU A 63 15.84 -3.84 20.19
CA LEU A 63 16.34 -4.91 21.04
C LEU A 63 17.68 -5.44 20.54
N MET A 64 17.86 -5.51 19.20
CA MET A 64 19.13 -5.91 18.58
C MET A 64 20.25 -4.93 18.93
N VAL A 65 20.02 -3.63 18.75
CA VAL A 65 21.02 -2.59 19.07
C VAL A 65 21.31 -2.55 20.56
N LEU A 66 20.25 -2.61 21.39
CA LEU A 66 20.38 -2.56 22.84
C LEU A 66 21.19 -3.75 23.36
N GLY A 67 20.91 -4.97 22.89
CA GLY A 67 21.68 -6.16 23.28
C GLY A 67 23.16 -6.05 22.95
N LEU A 68 23.51 -5.47 21.79
CA LEU A 68 24.90 -5.28 21.39
C LEU A 68 25.62 -4.27 22.30
N VAL A 69 24.94 -3.18 22.65
CA VAL A 69 25.46 -2.18 23.59
C VAL A 69 25.67 -2.80 24.98
N LEU A 70 24.74 -3.63 25.46
CA LEU A 70 24.91 -4.36 26.73
C LEU A 70 26.12 -5.30 26.68
N ALA A 71 26.30 -6.07 25.60
CA ALA A 71 27.41 -7.00 25.46
C ALA A 71 28.78 -6.28 25.47
N LEU A 72 28.89 -5.16 24.75
CA LEU A 72 30.09 -4.31 24.73
C LEU A 72 30.38 -3.72 26.11
N SER A 73 29.34 -3.22 26.80
CA SER A 73 29.47 -2.65 28.15
C SER A 73 29.95 -3.70 29.15
N ALA A 74 29.38 -4.91 29.10
CA ALA A 74 29.78 -6.02 29.94
C ALA A 74 31.24 -6.45 29.70
N TYR A 75 31.68 -6.46 28.44
CA TYR A 75 33.08 -6.73 28.09
C TYR A 75 34.03 -5.70 28.72
N LEU A 76 33.73 -4.41 28.58
CA LEU A 76 34.57 -3.34 29.15
C LEU A 76 34.69 -3.45 30.68
N VAL A 77 33.59 -3.72 31.37
CA VAL A 77 33.56 -3.89 32.83
C VAL A 77 34.33 -5.15 33.27
N SER A 78 34.11 -6.27 32.57
CA SER A 78 34.77 -7.55 32.86
C SER A 78 36.28 -7.48 32.59
N HIS A 79 36.68 -6.79 31.51
CA HIS A 79 38.08 -6.66 31.13
C HIS A 79 38.90 -5.84 32.15
N ASN A 80 38.28 -4.85 32.80
CA ASN A 80 38.97 -4.00 33.78
C ASN A 80 39.04 -4.63 35.18
N THR A 81 38.51 -5.84 35.38
CA THR A 81 38.36 -6.48 36.68
C THR A 81 39.23 -7.73 36.80
N GLN A 82 39.95 -7.86 37.92
CA GLN A 82 40.83 -9.01 38.21
C GLN A 82 40.18 -10.03 39.18
N ASN A 83 39.01 -9.73 39.73
CA ASN A 83 38.27 -10.65 40.62
C ASN A 83 37.46 -11.68 39.82
N PRO A 84 37.59 -12.98 40.12
CA PRO A 84 36.95 -14.04 39.34
C PRO A 84 35.42 -14.09 39.49
N LEU A 85 34.84 -13.57 40.58
CA LEU A 85 33.38 -13.48 40.76
C LEU A 85 32.78 -12.45 39.80
N ASP A 86 33.28 -11.22 39.86
CA ASP A 86 32.83 -10.11 39.02
C ASP A 86 33.05 -10.39 37.53
N GLN A 87 34.13 -11.10 37.19
CA GLN A 87 34.41 -11.53 35.82
C GLN A 87 33.34 -12.48 35.29
N ARG A 88 32.87 -13.43 36.10
CA ARG A 88 31.82 -14.40 35.74
C ARG A 88 30.46 -13.72 35.57
N ASP A 89 30.11 -12.80 36.46
CA ASP A 89 28.88 -12.03 36.34
C ASP A 89 28.90 -11.16 35.07
N GLY A 90 30.03 -10.52 34.78
CA GLY A 90 30.24 -9.80 33.51
C GLY A 90 30.09 -10.71 32.28
N LEU A 91 30.59 -11.94 32.34
CA LEU A 91 30.47 -12.92 31.25
C LEU A 91 29.01 -13.35 31.05
N ALA A 92 28.28 -13.63 32.12
CA ALA A 92 26.86 -13.96 32.08
C ALA A 92 26.01 -12.83 31.50
N LEU A 93 26.31 -11.58 31.88
CA LEU A 93 25.64 -10.39 31.38
C LEU A 93 25.95 -10.15 29.90
N GLY A 94 27.20 -10.39 29.48
CA GLY A 94 27.61 -10.35 28.07
C GLY A 94 26.88 -11.40 27.21
N LEU A 95 26.81 -12.64 27.67
CA LEU A 95 26.04 -13.72 27.03
C LEU A 95 24.55 -13.38 26.92
N GLY A 96 23.98 -12.81 27.97
CA GLY A 96 22.60 -12.30 27.96
C GLY A 96 22.38 -11.22 26.90
N GLY A 97 23.30 -10.26 26.78
CA GLY A 97 23.26 -9.22 25.75
C GLY A 97 23.34 -9.77 24.33
N ILE A 98 24.21 -10.76 24.09
CA ILE A 98 24.31 -11.45 22.80
C ILE A 98 23.01 -12.20 22.48
N ALA A 99 22.48 -12.97 23.43
CA ALA A 99 21.22 -13.70 23.25
C ALA A 99 20.06 -12.75 22.93
N ALA A 100 19.94 -11.64 23.66
CA ALA A 100 18.95 -10.59 23.39
C ALA A 100 19.12 -9.99 21.99
N SER A 101 20.37 -9.78 21.55
CA SER A 101 20.67 -9.27 20.21
C SER A 101 20.21 -10.23 19.11
N VAL A 102 20.46 -11.53 19.28
CA VAL A 102 20.06 -12.58 18.33
C VAL A 102 18.54 -12.67 18.26
N VAL A 103 17.85 -12.66 19.39
CA VAL A 103 16.38 -12.67 19.44
C VAL A 103 15.81 -11.41 18.78
N GLY A 104 16.35 -10.23 19.08
CA GLY A 104 15.98 -8.98 18.44
C GLY A 104 16.17 -9.02 16.92
N GLY A 105 17.31 -9.53 16.46
CA GLY A 105 17.62 -9.73 15.05
C GLY A 105 16.66 -10.70 14.35
N ALA A 106 16.32 -11.82 14.99
CA ALA A 106 15.36 -12.79 14.45
C ALA A 106 13.95 -12.19 14.32
N LEU A 107 13.50 -11.43 15.33
CA LEU A 107 12.23 -10.69 15.27
C LEU A 107 12.27 -9.67 14.13
N PHE A 108 13.31 -8.83 14.08
CA PHE A 108 13.47 -7.84 13.03
C PHE A 108 13.41 -8.47 11.63
N LEU A 109 14.16 -9.55 11.41
CA LEU A 109 14.18 -10.25 10.12
C LEU A 109 12.81 -10.82 9.76
N ARG A 110 12.12 -11.48 10.70
CA ARG A 110 10.78 -12.04 10.49
C ARG A 110 9.78 -10.98 10.04
N TYR A 111 9.73 -9.84 10.72
CA TYR A 111 8.78 -8.78 10.40
C TYR A 111 9.20 -7.99 9.14
N SER A 112 10.50 -7.82 8.91
CA SER A 112 11.03 -7.16 7.70
C SER A 112 10.73 -7.96 6.44
N LEU A 113 10.94 -9.28 6.49
CA LEU A 113 10.74 -10.16 5.34
C LEU A 113 9.27 -10.21 4.93
N THR A 114 8.36 -10.24 5.92
CA THR A 114 6.91 -10.23 5.67
C THR A 114 6.49 -8.98 4.89
N GLY A 115 6.98 -7.80 5.28
CA GLY A 115 6.71 -6.55 4.58
C GLY A 115 7.28 -6.55 3.16
N PHE A 116 8.53 -7.00 3.00
CA PHE A 116 9.20 -7.07 1.70
C PHE A 116 8.52 -8.05 0.75
N LEU A 117 8.20 -9.27 1.18
CA LEU A 117 7.50 -10.28 0.40
C LEU A 117 6.13 -9.79 -0.05
N ARG A 118 5.38 -9.08 0.81
CA ARG A 118 4.08 -8.51 0.45
C ARG A 118 4.19 -7.49 -0.67
N PHE A 119 5.16 -6.58 -0.57
CA PHE A 119 5.43 -5.62 -1.63
C PHE A 119 5.86 -6.32 -2.92
N TRP A 120 6.77 -7.29 -2.81
CA TRP A 120 7.32 -7.99 -3.96
C TRP A 120 6.25 -8.81 -4.69
N MET A 121 5.39 -9.53 -3.97
CA MET A 121 4.28 -10.27 -4.58
C MET A 121 3.27 -9.35 -5.24
N ALA A 122 2.95 -8.19 -4.64
CA ALA A 122 2.06 -7.22 -5.27
C ALA A 122 2.62 -6.72 -6.61
N ARG A 123 3.94 -6.45 -6.66
CA ARG A 123 4.60 -6.06 -7.90
C ARG A 123 4.61 -7.18 -8.94
N GLN A 124 4.99 -8.40 -8.56
CA GLN A 124 4.99 -9.54 -9.49
C GLN A 124 3.59 -9.84 -10.04
N SER A 125 2.55 -9.75 -9.21
CA SER A 125 1.18 -9.94 -9.69
C SER A 125 0.77 -8.90 -10.74
N TYR A 126 1.24 -7.65 -10.59
CA TYR A 126 1.00 -6.61 -11.57
C TYR A 126 1.74 -6.89 -12.88
N ASP A 127 3.02 -7.25 -12.79
CA ASP A 127 3.83 -7.56 -13.97
C ASP A 127 3.24 -8.76 -14.75
N LEU A 128 2.77 -9.80 -14.05
CA LEU A 128 2.07 -10.96 -14.64
C LEU A 128 0.74 -10.58 -15.31
N ALA A 129 -0.05 -9.68 -14.70
CA ALA A 129 -1.30 -9.20 -15.30
C ALA A 129 -1.04 -8.46 -16.62
N VAL A 130 -0.05 -7.55 -16.64
CA VAL A 130 0.33 -6.81 -17.86
C VAL A 130 0.84 -7.75 -18.96
N LEU A 131 1.59 -8.79 -18.59
CA LEU A 131 2.03 -9.83 -19.53
C LEU A 131 0.84 -10.59 -20.13
N ALA A 132 -0.13 -10.99 -19.30
CA ALA A 132 -1.33 -11.69 -19.75
C ALA A 132 -2.15 -10.84 -20.73
N ASP A 133 -2.36 -9.56 -20.43
CA ASP A 133 -3.11 -8.64 -21.31
C ASP A 133 -2.44 -8.50 -22.67
N ARG A 134 -1.11 -8.37 -22.70
CA ARG A 134 -0.33 -8.29 -23.96
C ARG A 134 -0.42 -9.57 -24.77
N LEU A 135 -0.42 -10.73 -24.12
CA LEU A 135 -0.58 -12.02 -24.80
C LEU A 135 -1.98 -12.18 -25.39
N CYS A 136 -3.04 -11.80 -24.64
CA CYS A 136 -4.41 -11.81 -25.13
C CYS A 136 -4.61 -10.87 -26.33
N ALA A 137 -4.05 -9.66 -26.27
CA ALA A 137 -4.08 -8.72 -27.38
C ALA A 137 -3.36 -9.29 -28.61
N ALA A 138 -2.16 -9.85 -28.44
CA ALA A 138 -1.41 -10.46 -29.53
C ALA A 138 -2.12 -11.68 -30.14
N SER A 139 -2.81 -12.51 -29.35
CA SER A 139 -3.62 -13.61 -29.88
C SER A 139 -4.84 -13.10 -30.65
N SER A 140 -5.52 -12.07 -30.15
CA SER A 140 -6.68 -11.48 -30.82
C SER A 140 -6.32 -10.85 -32.16
N GLU A 141 -5.15 -10.22 -32.25
CA GLU A 141 -4.65 -9.63 -33.50
C GLU A 141 -4.09 -10.68 -34.47
N ARG A 142 -3.74 -11.88 -33.97
CA ARG A 142 -3.37 -13.03 -34.81
C ARG A 142 -4.58 -13.76 -35.39
N ASP A 143 -5.76 -13.61 -34.79
CA ASP A 143 -7.02 -14.25 -35.19
C ASP A 143 -8.04 -13.43 -36.04
N PRO A 144 -7.69 -12.41 -36.86
CA PRO A 144 -8.66 -11.72 -37.72
C PRO A 144 -8.92 -12.43 -39.07
N HIS A 145 -8.28 -13.57 -39.36
CA HIS A 145 -8.29 -14.15 -40.72
C HIS A 145 -8.43 -15.69 -40.84
N HIS A 146 -8.82 -16.43 -39.79
CA HIS A 146 -9.07 -17.88 -39.93
C HIS A 146 -10.48 -18.24 -40.47
N ASP A 147 -11.28 -17.26 -40.91
CA ASP A 147 -12.67 -17.45 -41.39
C ASP A 147 -12.87 -17.19 -42.90
N ARG A 148 -11.84 -17.28 -43.76
CA ARG A 148 -12.02 -17.12 -45.21
C ARG A 148 -11.37 -18.18 -46.12
N THR A 149 -10.68 -19.18 -45.57
CA THR A 149 -9.98 -20.18 -46.40
C THR A 149 -10.38 -21.62 -46.15
N SER A 150 -11.37 -21.91 -45.29
CA SER A 150 -11.88 -23.27 -45.11
C SER A 150 -13.11 -23.60 -45.98
N THR A 151 -13.68 -22.64 -46.72
CA THR A 151 -14.94 -22.85 -47.46
C THR A 151 -14.80 -22.94 -48.98
N ASP A 152 -13.62 -22.76 -49.57
CA ASP A 152 -13.51 -22.84 -51.05
C ASP A 152 -12.16 -23.43 -51.49
N ALA A 153 -12.15 -24.75 -51.78
CA ALA A 153 -11.36 -25.40 -52.83
C ALA A 153 -11.38 -26.94 -52.71
N ALA A 154 -12.42 -27.58 -53.26
CA ALA A 154 -12.28 -28.79 -54.08
C ALA A 154 -13.62 -29.19 -54.74
N PRO A 155 -13.92 -28.70 -55.95
CA PRO A 155 -14.85 -29.36 -56.84
C PRO A 155 -14.10 -30.40 -57.67
N ARG A 156 -14.35 -31.70 -57.42
CA ARG A 156 -14.15 -32.79 -58.39
C ARG A 156 -15.19 -33.88 -58.16
#